data_AF-A0A923U7Q4-F1
#
_entry.id   AF-A0A923U7Q4-F1
#
_cell.length_a   1.000
_cell.length_b   1.000
_cell.length_c   1.000
_cell.angle_alpha   90.00
_cell.angle_beta   90.00
_cell.angle_gamma   90.00
#
_symmetry.space_group_name_H-M   'P 1'
#
loop_
_entity.id
_entity.type
_entity.pdbx_description
1 polymer ?
#
loop_
_entity_poly.entity_id
_entity_poly.type
_entity_poly.pdbx_seq_one_letter_code
_entity_poly.pdbx_strand_id
1 'polypeptide(L)' 'LVRPGDTAVLFGSGAGGELTLQEWADALGTIGEEIVTRLNPRIPRRFVE' A
#
# COMPACT_ATOMS: atom_id res chain seq x y z
N LEU A 1 0.74 6.02 -21.03
CA LEU A 1 1.94 5.14 -20.98
C LEU A 1 2.71 5.49 -19.71
N VAL A 2 3.18 4.50 -18.96
CA VAL A 2 3.98 4.69 -17.73
C VAL A 2 5.47 4.83 -18.08
N ARG A 3 6.22 5.62 -17.31
CA ARG A 3 7.65 5.93 -17.52
C ARG A 3 8.45 5.81 -16.21
N PRO A 4 9.78 5.64 -16.29
CA PRO A 4 10.64 5.72 -15.11
C PRO A 4 10.46 7.05 -14.37
N GLY A 5 10.27 6.98 -13.05
CA GLY A 5 10.01 8.14 -12.19
C GLY A 5 8.53 8.40 -11.91
N ASP A 6 7.61 7.77 -12.64
CA ASP A 6 6.18 7.86 -12.32
C ASP A 6 5.89 7.19 -10.96
N THR A 7 5.02 7.82 -10.17
CA THR A 7 4.60 7.28 -8.87
C THR A 7 3.67 6.09 -9.06
N ALA A 8 3.99 4.98 -8.39
CA ALA A 8 3.08 3.86 -8.20
C ALA A 8 2.52 3.87 -6.77
N VAL A 9 1.24 3.53 -6.63
CA VAL A 9 0.58 3.34 -5.33
C VAL A 9 0.42 1.85 -5.09
N LEU A 10 1.04 1.33 -4.03
CA LEU A 10 1.02 -0.11 -3.73
C LEU A 10 -0.31 -0.52 -3.07
N PHE A 11 -0.77 0.28 -2.12
CA PHE A 11 -2.11 0.15 -1.54
C PHE A 11 -2.64 1.51 -1.09
N GLY A 12 -3.96 1.66 -1.09
CA GLY A 12 -4.63 2.91 -0.78
C GLY A 12 -6.13 2.72 -0.55
N SER A 13 -6.89 3.73 -0.91
CA SER A 13 -8.35 3.76 -0.76
C SER A 13 -9.11 2.89 -1.77
N GLY A 14 -8.45 2.51 -2.88
CA GLY A 14 -9.06 1.87 -4.04
C GLY A 14 -9.63 2.86 -5.06
N ALA A 15 -9.76 4.14 -4.72
CA ALA A 15 -10.37 5.15 -5.59
C ALA A 15 -9.58 5.42 -6.88
N GLY A 16 -8.27 5.16 -6.89
CA GLY A 16 -7.39 5.29 -8.05
C GLY A 16 -7.12 3.97 -8.79
N GLY A 17 -7.81 2.88 -8.42
CA GLY A 17 -7.56 1.55 -8.97
C GLY A 17 -6.37 0.82 -8.35
N GLU A 18 -5.71 1.39 -7.35
CA GLU A 18 -4.80 0.66 -6.47
C GLU A 18 -5.56 -0.37 -5.64
N LEU A 19 -4.88 -1.41 -5.16
CA LEU A 19 -5.49 -2.36 -4.23
C LEU A 19 -5.71 -1.71 -2.85
N THR A 20 -6.78 -2.10 -2.19
CA THR A 20 -6.99 -1.84 -0.76
C THR A 20 -6.10 -2.76 0.09
N LEU A 21 -5.95 -2.43 1.37
CA LEU A 21 -5.26 -3.33 2.31
C LEU A 21 -5.94 -4.69 2.45
N GLN A 22 -7.28 -4.74 2.38
CA GLN A 22 -8.03 -5.99 2.51
C GLN A 22 -7.80 -6.90 1.29
N GLU A 23 -7.79 -6.36 0.08
CA GLU A 23 -7.53 -7.17 -1.13
C GLU A 23 -6.12 -7.78 -1.11
N TRP A 24 -5.12 -7.04 -0.60
CA TRP A 24 -3.80 -7.61 -0.34
C TRP A 24 -3.83 -8.71 0.72
N ALA A 25 -4.57 -8.50 1.81
CA ALA A 25 -4.68 -9.46 2.89
C ALA A 25 -5.32 -10.77 2.41
N ASP A 26 -6.39 -10.69 1.63
CA ASP A 26 -7.09 -11.83 1.03
C ASP A 26 -6.16 -12.62 0.10
N ALA A 27 -5.40 -11.92 -0.75
CA ALA A 27 -4.44 -12.54 -1.66
C ALA A 27 -3.28 -13.25 -0.94
N LEU A 28 -2.92 -12.78 0.26
CA LEU A 28 -1.84 -13.32 1.08
C LEU A 28 -2.31 -14.32 2.14
N GLY A 29 -3.63 -14.49 2.31
CA GLY A 29 -4.21 -15.33 3.37
C GLY A 29 -3.95 -14.80 4.78
N THR A 30 -3.96 -13.48 4.97
CA THR A 30 -3.78 -12.81 6.27
C THR A 30 -4.83 -11.70 6.48
N ILE A 31 -4.60 -10.79 7.44
CA ILE A 31 -5.39 -9.59 7.73
C ILE A 31 -4.61 -8.31 7.34
N GLY A 32 -5.33 -7.22 7.04
CA GLY A 32 -4.74 -5.98 6.53
C GLY A 32 -3.76 -5.30 7.50
N GLU A 33 -4.02 -5.38 8.80
CA GLU A 33 -3.21 -4.78 9.86
C GLU A 33 -1.80 -5.39 9.92
N GLU A 34 -1.66 -6.68 9.60
CA GLU A 34 -0.34 -7.32 9.53
C GLU A 34 0.55 -6.68 8.46
N ILE A 35 -0.03 -6.22 7.36
CA ILE A 35 0.72 -5.60 6.25
C ILE A 35 1.35 -4.29 6.74
N VAL A 36 0.56 -3.41 7.36
CA VAL A 36 1.02 -2.08 7.79
C VAL A 36 1.94 -2.14 9.01
N THR A 37 1.72 -3.10 9.91
CA THR A 37 2.54 -3.26 11.12
C THR A 37 3.90 -3.92 10.84
N ARG A 38 4.03 -4.68 9.74
CA ARG A 38 5.29 -5.33 9.33
C ARG A 38 6.15 -4.49 8.36
N LEU A 39 5.71 -3.30 7.98
CA LEU A 39 6.50 -2.40 7.14
C LEU A 39 7.84 -2.05 7.79
N ASN A 40 8.92 -2.19 7.03
CA ASN A 40 10.26 -1.91 7.52
C ASN A 40 10.36 -0.48 8.07
N PRO A 41 10.95 -0.26 9.27
CA PRO A 41 11.09 1.07 9.85
C PRO A 41 11.86 2.09 9.00
N ARG A 42 12.67 1.63 8.02
CA ARG A 42 13.41 2.49 7.08
C ARG A 42 12.52 3.15 6.03
N ILE A 43 11.27 2.72 5.86
CA ILE A 43 10.33 3.39 4.97
C ILE A 43 9.95 4.74 5.60
N PRO A 44 10.27 5.88 4.95
CA PRO A 44 9.96 7.20 5.51
C PRO A 44 8.45 7.39 5.66
N ARG A 45 8.02 7.91 6.80
CA ARG A 45 6.61 8.18 7.10
C ARG A 45 6.39 9.69 7.05
N ARG A 46 5.42 10.13 6.24
CA ARG A 46 4.96 11.52 6.18
C ARG A 46 3.61 11.61 6.86
N PHE A 47 3.51 12.45 7.88
CA PHE A 47 2.24 12.79 8.51
C PHE A 47 1.64 13.98 7.77
N VAL A 48 0.37 13.85 7.40
CA VAL A 48 -0.40 14.86 6.68
C VAL A 48 -1.56 15.30 7.55
N GLU A 49 -1.92 16.58 7.48
CA GLU A 49 -3.12 17.13 8.13
C GLU A 49 -4.40 16.71 7.41
#